data_AF-A0A088RTL0-F1
#
_entry.id   AF-A0A088RTL0-F1
#
_cell.length_a   1.000
_cell.length_b   1.000
_cell.length_c   1.000
_cell.angle_alpha   90.00
_cell.angle_beta   90.00
_cell.angle_gamma   90.00
#
_symmetry.space_group_name_H-M   'P 1'
#
loop_
_entity.id
_entity.type
_entity.pdbx_description
1 polymer ?
#
loop_
_entity_poly.entity_id
_entity_poly.type
_entity_poly.pdbx_seq_one_letter_code
_entity_poly.pdbx_strand_id
1 'polypeptide(L)'
;MFRFVSARLPLALVAASSLRFQSSPATSAMNPNRRNQNRRGFTSTSSLPKFEIHDVRDDPEHGSMTRVSVDGKHLLVSQFPQLGPRNADPNDTTPQFDRERRISMRFRHIDLAGFVSVVEDRVPSHHVKNNAFDMEFEKTAKGYVLKGQVHRSNSQANEEWAVRFENQFAVTMEHFLESALTESFGFAQHQRILARGDSLPSDSIKSNQDRNRNPNRNQNRRRTSGNSNDDNQGN
;
A
#
# COMPACT_ATOMS: atom_id res chain seq x y z
N MET A 1 -45.91 -40.81 9.52
CA MET A 1 -46.98 -39.87 9.14
C MET A 1 -47.27 -38.96 10.31
N PHE A 2 -47.30 -37.64 10.10
CA PHE A 2 -47.85 -36.50 10.90
C PHE A 2 -46.97 -35.27 10.59
N ARG A 3 -47.23 -34.57 9.47
CA ARG A 3 -47.98 -33.30 9.30
C ARG A 3 -47.22 -32.04 9.73
N PHE A 4 -46.95 -31.19 8.73
CA PHE A 4 -46.48 -29.80 8.79
C PHE A 4 -47.49 -28.87 9.49
N VAL A 5 -47.00 -27.84 10.20
CA VAL A 5 -47.67 -26.53 10.31
C VAL A 5 -46.62 -25.40 10.27
N SER A 6 -46.88 -24.45 9.38
CA SER A 6 -46.17 -23.21 9.12
C SER A 6 -46.66 -22.10 10.06
N ALA A 7 -45.79 -21.18 10.48
CA ALA A 7 -46.19 -19.88 11.00
C ALA A 7 -45.26 -18.78 10.47
N ARG A 8 -45.89 -17.76 9.88
CA ARG A 8 -45.30 -16.59 9.23
C ARG A 8 -45.41 -15.35 10.14
N LEU A 9 -44.38 -14.49 10.08
CA LEU A 9 -44.35 -13.01 10.23
C LEU A 9 -44.53 -12.40 11.64
N PRO A 10 -44.03 -11.17 11.94
CA PRO A 10 -43.79 -10.05 11.01
C PRO A 10 -42.44 -9.30 11.05
N LEU A 11 -42.22 -8.58 9.95
CA LEU A 11 -41.27 -7.49 9.74
C LEU A 11 -41.59 -6.29 10.66
N ALA A 12 -40.56 -5.71 11.29
CA ALA A 12 -40.62 -4.37 11.86
C ALA A 12 -39.48 -3.52 11.27
N LEU A 13 -39.90 -2.56 10.44
CA LEU A 13 -39.12 -1.40 10.00
C LEU A 13 -39.00 -0.42 11.18
N VAL A 14 -37.79 0.05 11.47
CA VAL A 14 -37.61 1.29 12.27
C VAL A 14 -36.68 2.23 11.52
N ALA A 15 -37.14 3.46 11.43
CA ALA A 15 -36.72 4.53 10.56
C ALA A 15 -35.33 5.11 10.89
N ALA A 16 -34.67 5.61 9.84
CA ALA A 16 -33.47 6.42 9.92
C ALA A 16 -33.81 7.86 10.32
N SER A 17 -33.14 8.37 11.37
CA SER A 17 -33.18 9.77 11.78
C SER A 17 -31.91 10.47 11.30
N SER A 18 -32.03 11.23 10.20
CA SER A 18 -30.97 12.09 9.69
C SER A 18 -30.95 13.42 10.43
N LEU A 19 -30.00 13.61 11.35
CA LEU A 19 -29.75 14.92 11.95
C LEU A 19 -28.77 15.70 11.06
N ARG A 20 -29.31 16.71 10.35
CA ARG A 20 -28.54 17.76 9.68
C ARG A 20 -28.12 18.80 10.72
N PHE A 21 -26.82 18.89 10.99
CA PHE A 21 -26.24 20.09 11.59
C PHE A 21 -25.78 21.03 10.47
N GLN A 22 -26.47 22.17 10.34
CA GLN A 22 -25.98 23.34 9.61
C GLN A 22 -25.41 24.32 10.63
N SER A 23 -24.12 24.63 10.53
CA SER A 23 -23.54 25.82 11.15
C SER A 23 -22.43 26.37 10.26
N SER A 24 -22.66 27.60 9.77
CA SER A 24 -21.68 28.53 9.20
C SER A 24 -22.29 29.93 9.40
N PRO A 25 -21.52 30.96 9.77
CA PRO A 25 -20.59 31.56 8.80
C PRO A 25 -19.24 32.13 9.33
N ALA A 26 -18.28 32.11 8.41
CA ALA A 26 -17.25 33.10 8.04
C ALA A 26 -16.36 33.82 9.08
N THR A 27 -15.04 33.59 8.95
CA THR A 27 -14.01 34.65 8.90
C THR A 27 -12.90 34.29 7.91
N SER A 28 -12.35 35.33 7.29
CA SER A 28 -11.54 35.35 6.07
C SER A 28 -10.10 34.79 6.16
N ALA A 29 -9.69 34.22 5.03
CA ALA A 29 -8.41 34.36 4.34
C ALA A 29 -7.10 34.07 5.10
N MET A 30 -6.51 32.90 4.79
CA MET A 30 -5.10 32.84 4.44
C MET A 30 -4.87 31.69 3.45
N ASN A 31 -4.29 32.03 2.30
CA ASN A 31 -4.03 31.14 1.17
C ASN A 31 -2.63 30.53 1.32
N PRO A 32 -2.47 29.22 1.63
CA PRO A 32 -1.23 28.54 1.36
C PRO A 32 -1.32 27.99 -0.06
N ASN A 33 -0.60 28.68 -0.95
CA ASN A 33 -0.26 28.23 -2.28
C ASN A 33 0.00 26.72 -2.33
N ARG A 34 -0.72 26.10 -3.26
CA ARG A 34 -0.54 24.79 -3.87
C ARG A 34 0.94 24.43 -4.13
N ARG A 35 1.63 23.92 -3.11
CA ARG A 35 2.91 23.21 -3.23
C ARG A 35 2.85 21.92 -2.42
N ASN A 36 2.07 20.94 -2.87
CA ASN A 36 2.28 19.51 -2.55
C ASN A 36 1.30 18.56 -3.27
N GLN A 37 0.93 18.83 -4.52
CA GLN A 37 0.07 17.91 -5.29
C GLN A 37 0.81 16.70 -5.90
N ASN A 38 2.05 16.42 -5.48
CA ASN A 38 2.84 15.27 -5.94
C ASN A 38 3.36 14.37 -4.80
N ARG A 39 2.73 14.39 -3.61
CA ARG A 39 2.86 13.23 -2.72
C ARG A 39 1.93 12.15 -3.27
N ARG A 40 2.50 11.26 -4.11
CA ARG A 40 1.92 9.92 -4.34
C ARG A 40 1.39 9.45 -3.00
N GLY A 41 0.07 9.22 -2.91
CA GLY A 41 -0.55 8.79 -1.67
C GLY A 41 0.19 7.55 -1.18
N PHE A 42 0.99 7.69 -0.13
CA PHE A 42 1.42 6.54 0.64
C PHE A 42 0.13 6.01 1.25
N THR A 43 -0.44 4.99 0.62
CA THR A 43 -1.44 4.15 1.27
C THR A 43 -0.83 3.72 2.59
N SER A 44 -1.53 4.00 3.69
CA SER A 44 -1.06 3.58 5.00
C SER A 44 -0.82 2.07 4.94
N THR A 45 0.37 1.61 5.30
CA THR A 45 0.66 0.17 5.38
C THR A 45 -0.28 -0.55 6.37
N SER A 46 -1.00 0.21 7.21
CA SER A 46 -2.03 -0.32 8.11
C SER A 46 -3.17 -1.02 7.40
N SER A 47 -3.51 -0.65 6.16
CA SER A 47 -4.62 -1.24 5.40
C SER A 47 -4.21 -2.30 4.39
N LEU A 48 -2.92 -2.64 4.32
CA LEU A 48 -2.43 -3.71 3.45
C LEU A 48 -2.78 -5.08 4.04
N PRO A 49 -3.00 -6.11 3.20
CA PRO A 49 -3.04 -7.49 3.66
C PRO A 49 -1.75 -7.82 4.41
N LYS A 50 -1.88 -8.29 5.65
CA LYS A 50 -0.76 -8.53 6.56
C LYS A 50 -1.13 -9.53 7.66
N PHE A 51 -0.10 -10.13 8.24
CA PHE A 51 -0.18 -10.75 9.55
C PHE A 51 0.93 -10.22 10.46
N GLU A 52 0.73 -10.33 11.76
CA GLU A 52 1.65 -9.82 12.77
C GLU A 52 1.87 -10.89 13.84
N ILE A 53 3.12 -11.07 14.26
CA ILE A 53 3.52 -11.93 15.36
C ILE A 53 4.00 -11.01 16.47
N HIS A 54 3.23 -10.93 17.55
CA HIS A 54 3.54 -10.08 18.70
C HIS A 54 4.21 -10.95 19.76
N ASP A 55 5.53 -10.89 19.85
CA ASP A 55 6.31 -11.58 20.87
C ASP A 55 6.75 -10.57 21.94
N VAL A 56 5.84 -10.24 22.86
CA VAL A 56 6.11 -9.35 23.99
C VAL A 56 6.76 -10.17 25.10
N ARG A 57 7.91 -9.70 25.58
CA ARG A 57 8.73 -10.33 26.61
C ARG A 57 8.84 -9.44 27.84
N ASP A 58 9.17 -10.06 28.98
CA ASP A 58 9.41 -9.33 30.22
C ASP A 58 10.76 -8.59 30.16
N ASP A 59 11.75 -9.22 29.53
CA ASP A 59 12.96 -8.55 29.09
C ASP A 59 12.72 -7.91 27.70
N PRO A 60 12.63 -6.56 27.62
CA PRO A 60 12.25 -5.87 26.40
C PRO A 60 13.29 -5.97 25.28
N GLU A 61 14.56 -6.27 25.59
CA GLU A 61 15.60 -6.39 24.57
C GLU A 61 15.37 -7.57 23.61
N HIS A 62 14.67 -8.60 24.09
CA HIS A 62 14.32 -9.80 23.33
C HIS A 62 12.91 -9.76 22.75
N GLY A 63 12.10 -8.78 23.14
CA GLY A 63 10.73 -8.62 22.67
C GLY A 63 10.66 -7.94 21.31
N SER A 64 9.78 -8.43 20.43
CA SER A 64 9.57 -7.81 19.13
C SER A 64 8.20 -8.10 18.54
N MET A 65 7.79 -7.25 17.60
CA MET A 65 6.67 -7.53 16.72
C MET A 65 7.18 -7.67 15.28
N THR A 66 6.91 -8.81 14.67
CA THR A 66 7.20 -9.05 13.25
C THR A 66 5.91 -8.87 12.46
N ARG A 67 5.94 -8.03 11.43
CA ARG A 67 4.86 -7.82 10.47
C ARG A 67 5.31 -8.24 9.09
N VAL A 68 4.53 -9.11 8.47
CA VAL A 68 4.65 -9.47 7.05
C VAL A 68 3.42 -8.93 6.34
N SER A 69 3.61 -8.09 5.33
CA SER A 69 2.53 -7.50 4.54
C SER A 69 2.84 -7.51 3.05
N VAL A 70 1.83 -7.36 2.20
CA VAL A 70 2.02 -7.27 0.74
C VAL A 70 1.40 -5.99 0.18
N ASP A 71 2.17 -5.28 -0.64
CA ASP A 71 1.73 -4.11 -1.40
C ASP A 71 1.77 -4.42 -2.90
N GLY A 72 0.65 -4.94 -3.40
CA GLY A 72 0.50 -5.44 -4.77
C GLY A 72 1.47 -6.58 -5.07
N LYS A 73 2.65 -6.23 -5.59
CA LYS A 73 3.71 -7.18 -5.99
C LYS A 73 4.92 -7.18 -5.07
N HIS A 74 4.90 -6.39 -4.00
CA HIS A 74 6.02 -6.24 -3.08
C HIS A 74 5.70 -6.86 -1.74
N LEU A 75 6.48 -7.86 -1.35
CA LEU A 75 6.45 -8.38 0.01
C LEU A 75 7.25 -7.44 0.92
N LEU A 76 6.65 -7.07 2.04
CA LEU A 76 7.24 -6.20 3.04
C LEU A 76 7.37 -7.01 4.33
N VAL A 77 8.60 -7.15 4.82
CA VAL A 77 8.87 -7.77 6.11
C VAL A 77 9.46 -6.71 7.01
N SER A 78 8.82 -6.48 8.14
CA SER A 78 9.26 -5.48 9.11
C SER A 78 9.25 -6.04 10.52
N GLN A 79 10.21 -5.62 11.33
CA GLN A 79 10.28 -6.00 12.73
C GLN A 79 10.46 -4.75 13.59
N PHE A 80 9.72 -4.69 14.68
CA PHE A 80 9.64 -3.57 15.60
C PHE A 80 10.12 -4.08 16.97
N PRO A 81 11.24 -3.57 17.51
CA PRO A 81 11.68 -3.97 18.83
C PRO A 81 10.69 -3.47 19.89
N GLN A 82 10.59 -4.18 21.01
CA GLN A 82 9.73 -3.78 22.12
C GLN A 82 10.21 -2.45 22.73
N LEU A 83 9.26 -1.58 23.05
CA LEU A 83 9.52 -0.28 23.67
C LEU A 83 9.21 -0.37 25.17
N GLY A 84 10.23 -0.65 25.97
CA GLY A 84 10.09 -0.73 27.42
C GLY A 84 9.28 -1.95 27.91
N PRO A 85 8.87 -1.95 29.18
CA PRO A 85 8.13 -3.06 29.79
C PRO A 85 6.82 -3.39 29.07
N ARG A 86 6.27 -4.58 29.34
CA ARG A 86 4.94 -4.96 28.88
C ARG A 86 3.89 -4.00 29.48
N ASN A 87 3.06 -3.43 28.62
CA ASN A 87 1.91 -2.63 29.05
C ASN A 87 0.94 -3.54 29.82
N ALA A 88 0.69 -3.20 31.08
CA ALA A 88 -0.22 -3.94 31.95
C ALA A 88 -1.61 -3.30 32.03
N ASP A 89 -1.68 -1.97 31.88
CA ASP A 89 -2.94 -1.22 31.89
C ASP A 89 -3.55 -1.18 30.48
N PRO A 90 -4.75 -1.72 30.26
CA PRO A 90 -5.45 -1.63 28.98
C PRO A 90 -5.76 -0.20 28.52
N ASN A 91 -5.74 0.79 29.43
CA ASN A 91 -5.95 2.20 29.11
C ASN A 91 -4.65 2.96 28.80
N ASP A 92 -3.50 2.31 28.98
CA ASP A 92 -2.21 2.90 28.61
C ASP A 92 -2.12 3.00 27.09
N THR A 93 -2.00 4.24 26.60
CA THR A 93 -1.90 4.55 25.17
C THR A 93 -0.47 4.58 24.66
N THR A 94 0.52 4.38 25.54
CA THR A 94 1.92 4.31 25.13
C THR A 94 2.14 3.13 24.18
N PRO A 95 2.93 3.30 23.11
CA PRO A 95 3.13 2.24 22.13
C PRO A 95 4.02 1.14 22.69
N GLN A 96 3.56 -0.11 22.63
CA GLN A 96 4.33 -1.29 23.08
C GLN A 96 5.59 -1.57 22.25
N PHE A 97 5.64 -1.11 20.99
CA PHE A 97 6.73 -1.38 20.06
C PHE A 97 7.27 -0.10 19.44
N ASP A 98 8.58 -0.05 19.28
CA ASP A 98 9.31 1.10 18.78
C ASP A 98 9.25 1.16 17.24
N ARG A 99 8.58 2.20 16.72
CA ARG A 99 8.45 2.42 15.28
C ARG A 99 9.68 3.06 14.64
N GLU A 100 10.48 3.77 15.42
CA GLU A 100 11.65 4.50 14.94
C GLU A 100 12.83 3.57 14.71
N ARG A 101 13.02 2.59 15.60
CA ARG A 101 14.07 1.56 15.49
C ARG A 101 13.67 0.34 14.67
N ARG A 102 12.59 0.42 13.88
CA ARG A 102 12.11 -0.71 13.08
C ARG A 102 13.10 -1.10 11.98
N ILE A 103 13.22 -2.39 11.73
CA ILE A 103 13.85 -2.93 10.53
C ILE A 103 12.74 -3.14 9.49
N SER A 104 12.98 -2.76 8.24
CA SER A 104 11.99 -2.90 7.16
C SER A 104 12.67 -3.30 5.86
N MET A 105 12.29 -4.45 5.33
CA MET A 105 12.77 -5.00 4.08
C MET A 105 11.65 -5.02 3.06
N ARG A 106 11.97 -4.65 1.82
CA ARG A 106 11.07 -4.70 0.67
C ARG A 106 11.64 -5.66 -0.36
N PHE A 107 10.91 -6.73 -0.61
CA PHE A 107 11.25 -7.75 -1.59
C PHE A 107 10.50 -7.50 -2.90
N ARG A 108 11.12 -7.87 -4.02
CA ARG A 108 10.54 -7.71 -5.36
C ARG A 108 9.56 -8.84 -5.63
N HIS A 109 8.81 -8.71 -6.72
CA HIS A 109 7.86 -9.73 -7.14
C HIS A 109 8.52 -11.09 -7.42
N ILE A 110 9.72 -11.08 -8.01
CA ILE A 110 10.50 -12.30 -8.25
C ILE A 110 10.92 -12.97 -6.94
N ASP A 111 11.20 -12.19 -5.90
CA ASP A 111 11.61 -12.71 -4.61
C ASP A 111 10.42 -13.35 -3.88
N LEU A 112 9.20 -12.81 -4.04
CA LEU A 112 7.97 -13.46 -3.57
C LEU A 112 7.78 -14.85 -4.20
N ALA A 113 7.97 -14.96 -5.52
CA ALA A 113 7.91 -16.26 -6.20
C ALA A 113 9.04 -17.22 -5.76
N GLY A 114 10.23 -16.68 -5.49
CA GLY A 114 11.34 -17.43 -4.90
C GLY A 114 11.00 -17.99 -3.52
N PHE A 115 10.37 -17.19 -2.65
CA PHE A 115 9.92 -17.64 -1.33
C PHE A 115 8.82 -18.71 -1.42
N VAL A 116 7.86 -18.56 -2.33
CA VAL A 116 6.86 -19.60 -2.61
C VAL A 116 7.53 -20.89 -3.09
N SER A 117 8.58 -20.79 -3.91
CA SER A 117 9.33 -21.97 -4.37
C SER A 117 10.05 -22.72 -3.23
N VAL A 118 10.49 -22.01 -2.19
CA VAL A 118 11.03 -22.62 -0.96
C VAL A 118 9.91 -23.28 -0.14
N VAL A 119 8.75 -22.62 -0.03
CA VAL A 119 7.58 -23.16 0.67
C VAL A 119 7.13 -24.48 0.05
N GLU A 120 7.03 -24.53 -1.28
CA GLU A 120 6.61 -25.69 -2.08
C GLU A 120 7.73 -26.75 -2.27
N ASP A 121 8.84 -26.65 -1.54
CA ASP A 121 9.99 -27.58 -1.63
C ASP A 121 10.61 -27.72 -3.03
N ARG A 122 10.44 -26.72 -3.91
CA ARG A 122 11.03 -26.72 -5.26
C ARG A 122 12.51 -26.34 -5.23
N VAL A 123 12.90 -25.54 -4.25
CA VAL A 123 14.30 -25.13 -3.98
C VAL A 123 14.56 -25.16 -2.47
N PRO A 124 15.79 -25.46 -2.01
CA PRO A 124 16.08 -25.57 -0.58
C PRO A 124 16.12 -24.21 0.14
N SER A 125 16.60 -23.17 -0.55
CA SER A 125 16.63 -21.80 -0.05
C SER A 125 16.54 -20.80 -1.21
N HIS A 126 16.16 -19.55 -0.89
CA HIS A 126 16.13 -18.43 -1.82
C HIS A 126 16.93 -17.26 -1.24
N HIS A 127 17.96 -16.85 -1.97
CA HIS A 127 18.89 -15.79 -1.58
C HIS A 127 18.53 -14.46 -2.26
N VAL A 128 18.55 -13.37 -1.48
CA VAL A 128 18.22 -12.02 -1.93
C VAL A 128 19.26 -11.03 -1.42
N LYS A 129 19.94 -10.35 -2.35
CA LYS A 129 20.94 -9.34 -2.03
C LYS A 129 20.64 -8.01 -2.72
N ASN A 130 20.76 -6.92 -1.97
CA ASN A 130 20.74 -5.55 -2.48
C ASN A 130 21.58 -4.63 -1.58
N ASN A 131 21.54 -3.32 -1.84
CA ASN A 131 22.34 -2.34 -1.09
C ASN A 131 21.91 -2.17 0.38
N ALA A 132 20.70 -2.59 0.74
CA ALA A 132 20.14 -2.45 2.08
C ALA A 132 20.20 -3.74 2.91
N PHE A 133 20.27 -4.90 2.28
CA PHE A 133 20.32 -6.18 2.98
C PHE A 133 20.84 -7.33 2.10
N ASP A 134 21.34 -8.37 2.75
CA ASP A 134 21.79 -9.63 2.18
C ASP A 134 21.14 -10.77 2.98
N MET A 135 20.11 -11.41 2.43
CA MET A 135 19.16 -12.25 3.15
C MET A 135 18.96 -13.61 2.47
N GLU A 136 18.73 -14.64 3.26
CA GLU A 136 18.39 -15.99 2.82
C GLU A 136 17.10 -16.45 3.50
N PHE A 137 16.18 -16.97 2.70
CA PHE A 137 14.96 -17.63 3.17
C PHE A 137 15.10 -19.13 2.94
N GLU A 138 15.02 -19.92 4.01
CA GLU A 138 15.18 -21.37 3.95
C GLU A 138 14.11 -22.09 4.78
N LYS A 139 13.80 -23.31 4.37
CA LYS A 139 12.94 -24.22 5.14
C LYS A 139 13.76 -24.89 6.24
N THR A 140 13.16 -25.01 7.41
CA THR A 140 13.73 -25.65 8.59
C THR A 140 12.82 -26.83 9.00
N ALA A 141 13.28 -27.67 9.92
CA ALA A 141 12.48 -28.81 10.40
C ALA A 141 11.14 -28.41 11.05
N LYS A 142 11.00 -27.15 11.52
CA LYS A 142 9.82 -26.66 12.25
C LYS A 142 9.05 -25.57 11.53
N GLY A 143 9.49 -25.17 10.33
CA GLY A 143 8.93 -24.03 9.61
C GLY A 143 9.96 -23.33 8.75
N TYR A 144 10.10 -22.01 8.88
CA TYR A 144 10.98 -21.21 8.01
C TYR A 144 11.84 -20.24 8.79
N VAL A 145 12.97 -19.86 8.21
CA VAL A 145 13.81 -18.77 8.73
C VAL A 145 14.19 -17.83 7.61
N LEU A 146 14.10 -16.52 7.89
CA LEU A 146 14.65 -15.46 7.08
C LEU A 146 15.82 -14.86 7.85
N LYS A 147 17.05 -15.07 7.37
CA LYS A 147 18.30 -14.72 8.09
C LYS A 147 19.28 -14.01 7.17
N GLY A 148 20.18 -13.21 7.74
CA GLY A 148 21.23 -12.55 6.98
C GLY A 148 21.70 -11.27 7.64
N GLN A 149 22.05 -10.29 6.82
CA GLN A 149 22.63 -9.03 7.23
C GLN A 149 21.73 -7.87 6.76
N VAL A 150 21.39 -6.96 7.67
CA VAL A 150 20.63 -5.75 7.37
C VAL A 150 21.49 -4.51 7.60
N HIS A 151 21.33 -3.52 6.72
CA HIS A 151 22.00 -2.23 6.84
C HIS A 151 21.00 -1.17 7.30
N ARG A 152 21.15 -0.67 8.54
CA ARG A 152 20.32 0.45 9.01
C ARG A 152 20.76 1.74 8.34
N SER A 153 19.82 2.60 7.93
CA SER A 153 20.13 3.84 7.20
C SER A 153 21.11 4.79 7.92
N ASN A 154 21.16 4.71 9.25
CA ASN A 154 21.96 5.58 10.10
C ASN A 154 23.18 4.85 10.71
N SER A 155 23.44 3.60 10.33
CA SER A 155 24.57 2.80 10.79
C SER A 155 25.48 2.49 9.61
N GLN A 156 26.80 2.57 9.78
CA GLN A 156 27.76 2.07 8.78
C GLN A 156 28.03 0.56 8.92
N ALA A 157 27.55 -0.07 9.99
CA ALA A 157 27.75 -1.49 10.25
C ALA A 157 26.55 -2.31 9.78
N ASN A 158 26.85 -3.43 9.13
CA ASN A 158 25.89 -4.50 8.89
C ASN A 158 25.58 -5.21 10.20
N GLU A 159 24.30 -5.42 10.46
CA GLU A 159 23.81 -6.11 11.65
C GLU A 159 23.25 -7.48 11.25
N GLU A 160 23.70 -8.52 11.95
CA GLU A 160 23.13 -9.85 11.78
C GLU A 160 21.69 -9.85 12.27
N TRP A 161 20.78 -10.35 11.44
CA TRP A 161 19.37 -10.36 11.72
C TRP A 161 18.75 -11.67 11.26
N ALA A 162 17.87 -12.22 12.09
CA ALA A 162 17.11 -13.41 11.75
C ALA A 162 15.71 -13.38 12.37
N VAL A 163 14.73 -13.90 11.64
CA VAL A 163 13.40 -14.18 12.15
C VAL A 163 12.96 -15.58 11.76
N ARG A 164 12.31 -16.26 12.70
CA ARG A 164 11.84 -17.65 12.55
C ARG A 164 10.32 -17.67 12.55
N PHE A 165 9.75 -18.44 11.63
CA PHE A 165 8.33 -18.70 11.51
C PHE A 165 8.11 -20.19 11.78
N GLU A 166 7.89 -20.55 13.05
CA GLU A 166 7.79 -21.94 13.49
C GLU A 166 6.34 -22.34 13.78
N ASN A 167 6.04 -23.65 13.69
CA ASN A 167 4.75 -24.24 14.05
C ASN A 167 3.58 -23.57 13.32
N GLN A 168 2.59 -23.04 14.03
CA GLN A 168 1.43 -22.36 13.43
C GLN A 168 1.82 -21.14 12.58
N PHE A 169 2.94 -20.50 12.87
CA PHE A 169 3.41 -19.36 12.08
C PHE A 169 4.03 -19.78 10.75
N ALA A 170 4.54 -21.01 10.67
CA ALA A 170 4.98 -21.59 9.40
C ALA A 170 3.78 -21.73 8.46
N VAL A 171 2.71 -22.39 8.91
CA VAL A 171 1.46 -22.56 8.14
C VAL A 171 0.85 -21.21 7.73
N THR A 172 0.91 -20.22 8.63
CA THR A 172 0.46 -18.85 8.32
C THR A 172 1.30 -18.22 7.21
N MET A 173 2.61 -18.39 7.24
CA MET A 173 3.54 -17.88 6.23
C MET A 173 3.29 -18.53 4.87
N GLU A 174 3.08 -19.85 4.82
CA GLU A 174 2.79 -20.60 3.59
C GLU A 174 1.56 -20.02 2.88
N HIS A 175 0.42 -20.02 3.56
CA HIS A 175 -0.83 -19.51 3.00
C HIS A 175 -0.75 -18.02 2.64
N PHE A 176 -0.04 -17.22 3.43
CA PHE A 176 0.12 -15.81 3.15
C PHE A 176 0.91 -15.58 1.85
N LEU A 177 2.02 -16.29 1.64
CA LEU A 177 2.87 -16.14 0.46
C LEU A 177 2.16 -16.65 -0.81
N GLU A 178 1.48 -17.79 -0.73
CA GLU A 178 0.67 -18.33 -1.84
C GLU A 178 -0.45 -17.38 -2.25
N SER A 179 -1.19 -16.87 -1.26
CA SER A 179 -2.27 -15.90 -1.48
C SER A 179 -1.73 -14.60 -2.07
N ALA A 180 -0.61 -14.10 -1.53
CA ALA A 180 0.04 -12.90 -2.01
C ALA A 180 0.47 -13.03 -3.47
N LEU A 181 1.06 -14.17 -3.87
CA LEU A 181 1.48 -14.41 -5.25
C LEU A 181 0.29 -14.57 -6.20
N THR A 182 -0.79 -15.19 -5.76
CA THR A 182 -2.01 -15.37 -6.58
C THR A 182 -2.67 -14.01 -6.86
N GLU A 183 -2.80 -13.17 -5.83
CA GLU A 183 -3.44 -11.85 -5.94
C GLU A 183 -2.55 -10.78 -6.60
N SER A 184 -1.23 -10.98 -6.65
CA SER A 184 -0.27 -9.98 -7.14
C SER A 184 -0.45 -9.59 -8.62
N PHE A 185 -1.08 -10.46 -9.40
CA PHE A 185 -1.37 -10.22 -10.83
C PHE A 185 -2.59 -9.31 -11.05
N GLY A 186 -3.42 -9.09 -10.02
CA GLY A 186 -4.55 -8.16 -10.08
C GLY A 186 -5.78 -8.69 -10.84
N PHE A 187 -5.85 -9.99 -11.14
CA PHE A 187 -6.99 -10.59 -11.84
C PHE A 187 -8.31 -10.36 -11.10
N ALA A 188 -8.34 -10.57 -9.78
CA ALA A 188 -9.54 -10.36 -8.96
C ALA A 188 -10.01 -8.89 -8.99
N GLN A 189 -9.08 -7.94 -8.92
CA GLN A 189 -9.40 -6.52 -9.01
C GLN A 189 -9.93 -6.17 -10.40
N HIS A 190 -9.29 -6.67 -11.46
CA HIS A 190 -9.71 -6.44 -12.84
C HIS A 190 -11.13 -6.98 -13.10
N GLN A 191 -11.43 -8.21 -12.66
CA GLN A 191 -12.75 -8.80 -12.78
C GLN A 191 -13.83 -8.02 -12.02
N ARG A 192 -13.53 -7.50 -10.81
CA ARG A 192 -14.46 -6.65 -10.05
C ARG A 192 -14.78 -5.33 -10.75
N ILE A 193 -13.81 -4.73 -11.43
CA ILE A 193 -14.03 -3.50 -12.22
C ILE A 193 -14.97 -3.80 -13.40
N LEU A 194 -14.70 -4.87 -14.15
CA LEU A 194 -15.55 -5.31 -15.26
C LEU A 194 -16.99 -5.59 -14.80
N ALA A 195 -17.16 -6.26 -13.65
CA ALA A 195 -18.48 -6.59 -13.10
C ALA A 195 -19.28 -5.37 -12.63
N ARG A 196 -18.63 -4.26 -12.27
CA ARG A 196 -19.29 -3.02 -11.82
C ARG A 196 -19.77 -2.15 -12.98
N GLY A 197 -19.36 -2.43 -14.21
CA GLY A 197 -19.65 -1.57 -15.36
C GLY A 197 -18.94 -0.21 -15.30
N ASP A 198 -18.04 -0.03 -14.32
CA ASP A 198 -17.12 1.10 -14.29
C ASP A 198 -16.14 0.89 -15.43
N SER A 199 -16.23 1.71 -16.47
CA SER A 199 -15.21 1.75 -17.52
C SER A 199 -13.85 1.92 -16.85
N LEU A 200 -12.89 1.09 -17.27
CA LEU A 200 -11.48 1.26 -16.92
C LEU A 200 -11.13 2.75 -16.99
N PRO A 201 -10.34 3.30 -16.06
CA PRO A 201 -9.73 4.61 -16.27
C PRO A 201 -8.95 4.48 -17.58
N SER A 202 -9.55 4.98 -18.65
CA SER A 202 -8.87 5.19 -19.90
C SER A 202 -7.83 6.23 -19.55
N ASP A 203 -6.61 5.79 -19.25
CA ASP A 203 -5.43 6.55 -19.57
C ASP A 203 -5.47 6.71 -21.10
N SER A 204 -6.31 7.64 -21.55
CA SER A 204 -6.27 8.16 -22.89
C SER A 204 -4.90 8.76 -23.02
N ILE A 205 -3.97 7.96 -23.56
CA ILE A 205 -2.85 8.47 -24.33
C ILE A 205 -3.51 9.45 -25.31
N LYS A 206 -3.44 10.75 -25.01
CA LYS A 206 -3.78 11.80 -25.96
C LYS A 206 -2.78 11.66 -27.10
N SER A 207 -3.07 10.81 -28.06
CA SER A 207 -2.42 10.82 -29.36
C SER A 207 -2.76 12.18 -29.97
N ASN A 208 -1.80 13.10 -29.98
CA ASN A 208 -1.82 14.32 -30.77
C ASN A 208 -1.71 13.99 -32.27
N GLN A 209 -2.67 13.24 -32.80
CA GLN A 209 -2.86 12.99 -34.22
C GLN A 209 -4.29 13.38 -34.53
N ASP A 210 -4.49 14.66 -34.83
CA ASP A 210 -5.54 15.21 -35.70
C ASP A 210 -5.67 16.72 -35.47
N ARG A 211 -4.64 17.47 -35.90
CA ARG A 211 -4.78 18.90 -36.21
C ARG A 211 -4.43 19.12 -37.67
N ASN A 212 -5.24 18.56 -38.56
CA ASN A 212 -5.18 18.92 -39.97
C ASN A 212 -6.52 18.65 -40.65
N ARG A 213 -7.52 19.51 -40.39
CA ARG A 213 -8.69 19.68 -41.26
C ARG A 213 -9.49 20.91 -40.82
N ASN A 214 -9.29 22.03 -41.50
CA ASN A 214 -10.40 22.94 -41.74
C ASN A 214 -10.20 23.66 -43.09
N PRO A 215 -10.92 23.27 -44.16
CA PRO A 215 -10.91 23.99 -45.42
C PRO A 215 -11.96 25.11 -45.40
N ASN A 216 -11.54 26.31 -45.82
CA ASN A 216 -12.33 27.35 -46.46
C ASN A 216 -13.79 27.57 -46.00
N ARG A 217 -14.04 28.68 -45.30
CA ARG A 217 -15.27 29.45 -45.53
C ARG A 217 -14.97 30.95 -45.63
N ASN A 218 -15.47 31.48 -46.73
CA ASN A 218 -15.19 32.77 -47.37
C ASN A 218 -15.89 33.96 -46.68
N GLN A 219 -15.26 35.13 -46.85
CA GLN A 219 -15.85 36.46 -47.13
C GLN A 219 -16.65 37.23 -46.06
N ASN A 220 -16.09 38.37 -45.61
CA ASN A 220 -16.45 39.73 -46.06
C ASN A 220 -15.62 40.78 -45.27
N ARG A 221 -14.64 41.46 -45.88
CA ARG A 221 -14.75 42.81 -46.50
C ARG A 221 -15.56 43.84 -45.70
N ARG A 222 -14.89 44.79 -45.04
CA ARG A 222 -14.80 46.22 -45.46
C ARG A 222 -14.11 47.12 -44.43
N ARG A 223 -13.08 47.85 -44.93
CA ARG A 223 -12.69 49.26 -44.65
C ARG A 223 -12.18 49.57 -43.22
N THR A 224 -11.18 50.41 -42.97
CA THR A 224 -10.68 51.61 -43.67
C THR A 224 -9.32 52.01 -43.08
N SER A 225 -8.41 52.57 -43.91
CA SER A 225 -7.43 53.67 -43.67
C SER A 225 -6.89 53.87 -42.25
N GLY A 226 -5.59 53.79 -41.94
CA GLY A 226 -4.46 54.44 -42.62
C GLY A 226 -3.99 55.62 -41.76
N ASN A 227 -2.77 55.57 -41.21
CA ASN A 227 -1.91 56.75 -41.04
C ASN A 227 -0.48 56.37 -40.69
N SER A 228 0.44 57.17 -41.23
CA SER A 228 1.90 57.05 -41.26
C SER A 228 2.59 57.59 -40.00
N ASN A 229 3.95 57.50 -40.03
CA ASN A 229 4.98 58.18 -39.23
C ASN A 229 5.54 57.34 -38.07
N ASP A 230 6.83 57.34 -37.74
CA ASP A 230 8.02 57.98 -38.34
C ASP A 230 9.25 57.25 -37.77
N ASP A 231 10.36 57.40 -38.47
CA ASP A 231 11.71 56.99 -38.08
C ASP A 231 12.16 57.59 -36.73
N ASN A 232 13.01 56.87 -35.97
CA ASN A 232 14.32 57.44 -35.64
C ASN A 232 15.35 56.41 -35.14
N GLN A 233 16.58 56.63 -35.58
CA GLN A 233 17.79 55.86 -35.29
C GLN A 233 18.37 56.16 -33.90
N GLY A 234 19.09 55.17 -33.37
CA GLY A 234 20.46 55.32 -32.84
C GLY A 234 20.73 56.32 -31.71
N ASN A 235 21.05 55.78 -30.54
CA ASN A 235 22.30 56.10 -29.83
C ASN A 235 22.74 54.89 -29.00
#